data_AF-A0A957FWR8-F1
#
_entry.id   AF-A0A957FWR8-F1
#
_cell.length_a   1.000
_cell.length_b   1.000
_cell.length_c   1.000
_cell.angle_alpha   90.00
_cell.angle_beta   90.00
_cell.angle_gamma   90.00
#
_symmetry.space_group_name_H-M   'P 1'
#
loop_
_entity.id
_entity.type
_entity.pdbx_description
1 polymer ?
#
loop_
_entity_poly.entity_id
_entity_poly.type
_entity_poly.pdbx_seq_one_letter_code
_entity_poly.pdbx_strand_id
1 'polypeptide(L)'
;MKTKGSRILIAGAAGRDFHDFNILFRDNSACRVAGFTAAQIPNISDRRYPACLSGPLYPDGLPIFPEEQMETLIRDLEIDEVIFAYSDVSHEQVMHLGSRVLAAGADYRLVAPQRTMLAAQKPVIAICAVRTGCGKSQTAHYLVRQLRDMGYERIVAVRHP
;
A
#
# COMPACT_ATOMS: atom_id res chain seq x y z
N MET A 1 -10.15 0.18 -29.43
CA MET A 1 -8.81 0.40 -28.83
C MET A 1 -8.93 1.50 -27.79
N LYS A 2 -8.78 1.20 -26.49
CA LYS A 2 -8.82 2.20 -25.42
C LYS A 2 -7.59 3.11 -25.55
N THR A 3 -7.79 4.35 -25.98
CA THR A 3 -6.77 5.41 -26.13
C THR A 3 -6.53 6.20 -24.83
N LYS A 4 -7.04 5.72 -23.70
CA LYS A 4 -6.99 6.38 -22.39
C LYS A 4 -6.16 5.51 -21.45
N GLY A 5 -5.26 6.11 -20.68
CA GLY A 5 -4.42 5.40 -19.71
C GLY A 5 -5.23 4.57 -18.72
N SER A 6 -4.64 3.46 -18.24
CA SER A 6 -5.34 2.46 -17.40
C SER A 6 -5.92 3.07 -16.13
N ARG A 7 -7.19 2.78 -15.83
CA ARG A 7 -7.84 3.19 -14.59
C ARG A 7 -7.64 2.15 -13.51
N ILE A 8 -7.13 2.59 -12.37
CA ILE A 8 -6.66 1.72 -11.31
C ILE A 8 -7.46 1.94 -10.04
N LEU A 9 -7.82 0.87 -9.35
CA LEU A 9 -8.30 0.89 -7.97
C LEU A 9 -7.29 0.15 -7.09
N ILE A 10 -6.99 0.66 -5.88
CA ILE A 10 -6.02 0.04 -4.98
C ILE A 10 -6.74 -0.47 -3.73
N ALA A 11 -6.68 -1.77 -3.47
CA ALA A 11 -7.33 -2.41 -2.33
C ALA A 11 -6.35 -2.61 -1.16
N GLY A 12 -6.62 -2.00 0.00
CA GLY A 12 -5.72 -2.09 1.16
C GLY A 12 -6.31 -1.55 2.47
N ALA A 13 -5.44 -1.35 3.46
CA ALA A 13 -5.79 -0.90 4.81
C ALA A 13 -4.82 0.16 5.35
N ALA A 14 -4.70 1.29 4.64
CA ALA A 14 -4.03 2.49 5.10
C ALA A 14 -2.56 2.28 5.52
N GLY A 15 -1.79 1.61 4.67
CA GLY A 15 -0.36 1.37 4.83
C GLY A 15 0.32 1.10 3.49
N ARG A 16 0.35 -0.18 3.08
CA ARG A 16 0.99 -0.59 1.82
C ARG A 16 0.28 -0.03 0.58
N ASP A 17 -1.03 0.15 0.61
CA ASP A 17 -1.79 0.81 -0.45
C ASP A 17 -1.27 2.22 -0.79
N PHE A 18 -1.10 3.07 0.22
CA PHE A 18 -0.55 4.42 0.04
C PHE A 18 0.92 4.38 -0.41
N HIS A 19 1.69 3.41 0.09
CA HIS A 19 3.07 3.20 -0.34
C HIS A 19 3.14 2.81 -1.83
N ASP A 20 2.37 1.80 -2.24
CA ASP A 20 2.32 1.30 -3.61
C ASP A 20 1.82 2.42 -4.55
N PHE A 21 0.84 3.24 -4.13
CA PHE A 21 0.45 4.47 -4.83
C PHE A 21 1.63 5.43 -5.04
N ASN A 22 2.32 5.79 -3.95
CA ASN A 22 3.41 6.77 -4.00
C ASN A 22 4.59 6.32 -4.86
N ILE A 23 4.90 5.02 -4.87
CA ILE A 23 6.05 4.49 -5.61
C ILE A 23 5.72 4.21 -7.07
N LEU A 24 4.51 3.74 -7.39
CA LEU A 24 4.21 3.23 -8.74
C LEU A 24 3.33 4.14 -9.57
N PHE A 25 2.45 4.93 -8.94
CA PHE A 25 1.30 5.51 -9.63
C PHE A 25 1.17 7.02 -9.48
N ARG A 26 1.68 7.62 -8.38
CA ARG A 26 1.52 9.04 -8.07
C ARG A 26 1.91 9.98 -9.21
N ASP A 27 3.06 9.72 -9.83
CA ASP A 27 3.65 10.57 -10.87
C ASP A 27 3.57 9.94 -12.28
N ASN A 28 2.79 8.86 -12.44
CA ASN A 28 2.71 8.10 -13.68
C ASN A 28 1.49 8.52 -14.53
N SER A 29 1.72 9.29 -15.60
CA SER A 29 0.66 9.77 -16.50
C SER A 29 0.06 8.69 -17.43
N ALA A 30 0.66 7.50 -17.51
CA ALA A 30 0.14 6.40 -18.32
C ALA A 30 -1.05 5.68 -17.65
N CYS A 31 -1.32 5.96 -16.37
CA CYS A 31 -2.44 5.41 -15.62
C CYS A 31 -3.09 6.49 -14.75
N ARG A 32 -4.30 6.20 -14.24
CA ARG A 32 -4.96 7.05 -13.26
C ARG A 32 -5.57 6.20 -12.17
N VAL A 33 -5.18 6.47 -10.93
CA VAL A 33 -5.78 5.86 -9.74
C VAL A 33 -7.10 6.56 -9.46
N ALA A 34 -8.19 5.80 -9.43
CA ALA A 34 -9.54 6.31 -9.15
C ALA A 34 -9.78 6.49 -7.65
N GLY A 35 -9.11 5.68 -6.82
CA GLY A 35 -9.20 5.75 -5.37
C GLY A 35 -8.60 4.51 -4.71
N PHE A 36 -8.82 4.44 -3.40
CA PHE A 36 -8.50 3.28 -2.58
C PHE A 36 -9.78 2.58 -2.14
N THR A 37 -9.71 1.30 -1.80
CA THR A 37 -10.76 0.64 -1.02
C THR A 37 -10.23 0.22 0.34
N ALA A 38 -11.10 0.25 1.35
CA ALA A 38 -10.80 -0.23 2.68
C ALA A 38 -11.86 -1.24 3.16
N ALA A 39 -11.41 -2.42 3.57
CA ALA A 39 -12.19 -3.32 4.42
C ALA A 39 -12.51 -2.61 5.75
N GLN A 40 -13.67 -2.88 6.35
CA GLN A 40 -14.28 -2.13 7.46
C GLN A 40 -13.29 -1.65 8.54
N ILE A 41 -12.75 -0.44 8.36
CA ILE A 41 -12.07 0.32 9.39
C ILE A 41 -13.05 1.41 9.83
N PRO A 42 -13.47 1.46 11.11
CA PRO A 42 -14.30 2.54 11.62
C PRO A 42 -13.70 3.91 11.24
N ASN A 43 -14.52 4.80 10.67
CA ASN A 43 -14.16 6.18 10.33
C ASN A 43 -13.12 6.40 9.21
N ILE A 44 -12.90 5.42 8.30
CA ILE A 44 -11.98 5.59 7.14
C ILE A 44 -12.68 5.73 5.78
N SER A 45 -13.88 5.16 5.61
CA SER A 45 -14.59 5.13 4.31
C SER A 45 -15.08 6.48 3.79
N ASP A 46 -15.07 7.54 4.62
CA ASP A 46 -15.37 8.91 4.19
C ASP A 46 -14.11 9.80 4.16
N ARG A 47 -12.93 9.20 4.31
CA ARG A 47 -11.66 9.92 4.28
C ARG A 47 -11.09 9.96 2.87
N ARG A 48 -10.31 11.00 2.60
CA ARG A 48 -9.49 11.14 1.40
C ARG A 48 -8.03 10.93 1.76
N TYR A 49 -7.30 10.25 0.89
CA TYR A 49 -5.86 10.38 0.86
C TYR A 49 -5.52 11.82 0.46
N PRO A 50 -4.71 12.56 1.25
CA PRO A 50 -4.68 14.01 1.18
C PRO A 50 -3.96 14.51 -0.08
N ALA A 51 -4.45 15.62 -0.62
CA ALA A 51 -3.88 16.30 -1.79
C ALA A 51 -2.38 16.59 -1.64
N CYS A 52 -1.95 17.04 -0.46
CA CYS A 52 -0.54 17.36 -0.19
C CYS A 52 0.42 16.16 -0.31
N LEU A 53 -0.09 14.92 -0.27
CA LEU A 53 0.68 13.70 -0.49
C LEU A 53 0.43 13.06 -1.87
N SER A 54 -0.57 13.55 -2.61
CA SER A 54 -1.05 12.90 -3.83
C SER A 54 -0.35 13.35 -5.11
N GLY A 55 0.48 14.39 -5.04
CA GLY A 55 1.22 14.90 -6.20
C GLY A 55 0.36 15.67 -7.21
N PRO A 56 0.97 16.22 -8.27
CA PRO A 56 0.33 17.17 -9.17
C PRO A 56 -0.78 16.57 -10.04
N LEU A 57 -0.80 15.24 -10.24
CA LEU A 57 -1.84 14.55 -11.02
C LEU A 57 -3.16 14.37 -10.25
N TYR A 58 -3.15 14.64 -8.94
CA TYR A 58 -4.26 14.41 -8.01
C TYR A 58 -4.42 15.60 -7.03
N PRO A 59 -4.76 16.81 -7.53
CA PRO A 59 -4.82 18.04 -6.73
C PRO A 59 -5.88 18.00 -5.61
N ASP A 60 -6.91 17.16 -5.74
CA ASP A 60 -7.99 17.01 -4.75
C ASP A 60 -7.78 15.79 -3.83
N GLY A 61 -6.61 15.17 -3.90
CA GLY A 61 -6.34 13.89 -3.29
C GLY A 61 -7.15 12.75 -3.93
N LEU A 62 -7.22 11.62 -3.23
CA LEU A 62 -7.89 10.41 -3.70
C LEU A 62 -8.97 9.95 -2.71
N PRO A 63 -10.17 9.58 -3.19
CA PRO A 63 -11.19 9.01 -2.32
C PRO A 63 -10.78 7.63 -1.79
N ILE A 64 -11.30 7.28 -0.63
CA ILE A 64 -11.23 5.93 -0.06
C ILE A 64 -12.66 5.43 0.02
N PHE A 65 -12.96 4.32 -0.64
CA PHE A 65 -14.29 3.73 -0.71
C PHE A 65 -14.43 2.51 0.21
N PRO A 66 -15.64 2.13 0.62
CA PRO A 66 -15.90 0.82 1.22
C PRO A 66 -15.55 -0.32 0.25
N GLU A 67 -14.80 -1.33 0.69
CA GLU A 67 -14.45 -2.48 -0.16
C GLU A 67 -15.67 -3.33 -0.58
N GLU A 68 -16.76 -3.30 0.18
CA GLU A 68 -18.02 -3.96 -0.20
C GLU A 68 -18.61 -3.41 -1.52
N GLN A 69 -18.21 -2.20 -1.93
CA GLN A 69 -18.64 -1.59 -3.19
C GLN A 69 -17.73 -1.93 -4.38
N MET A 70 -16.70 -2.77 -4.19
CA MET A 70 -15.68 -3.09 -5.20
C MET A 70 -16.25 -3.35 -6.60
N GLU A 71 -17.21 -4.26 -6.73
CA GLU A 71 -17.79 -4.64 -8.02
C GLU A 71 -18.56 -3.49 -8.68
N THR A 72 -19.23 -2.67 -7.87
CA THR A 72 -19.93 -1.47 -8.36
C THR A 72 -18.94 -0.40 -8.80
N LEU A 73 -17.90 -0.15 -8.01
CA LEU A 73 -16.83 0.79 -8.35
C LEU A 73 -16.12 0.38 -9.64
N ILE A 74 -15.86 -0.91 -9.84
CA ILE A 74 -15.24 -1.43 -11.06
C ILE A 74 -16.08 -1.06 -12.30
N ARG A 75 -17.40 -1.24 -12.23
CA ARG A 75 -18.31 -0.91 -13.33
C ARG A 75 -18.44 0.60 -13.52
N ASP A 76 -18.78 1.32 -12.46
CA ASP A 76 -19.18 2.73 -12.54
C ASP A 76 -17.99 3.65 -12.86
N LEU A 77 -16.79 3.32 -12.36
CA LEU A 77 -15.57 4.07 -12.61
C LEU A 77 -14.79 3.55 -13.83
N GLU A 78 -15.28 2.50 -14.48
CA GLU A 78 -14.65 1.78 -15.60
C GLU A 78 -13.21 1.36 -15.26
N ILE A 79 -13.02 0.72 -14.11
CA ILE A 79 -11.70 0.27 -13.64
C ILE A 79 -11.16 -0.82 -14.56
N ASP A 80 -9.91 -0.67 -14.98
CA ASP A 80 -9.21 -1.65 -15.80
C ASP A 80 -8.44 -2.66 -14.94
N GLU A 81 -7.87 -2.22 -13.81
CA GLU A 81 -7.03 -3.04 -12.95
C GLU A 81 -7.22 -2.71 -11.47
N VAL A 82 -7.30 -3.75 -10.63
CA VAL A 82 -7.27 -3.63 -9.17
C VAL A 82 -5.92 -4.11 -8.64
N ILE A 83 -5.24 -3.23 -7.91
CA ILE A 83 -3.97 -3.51 -7.25
C ILE A 83 -4.25 -4.00 -5.84
N PHE A 84 -3.77 -5.20 -5.51
CA PHE A 84 -3.85 -5.72 -4.17
C PHE A 84 -2.70 -5.24 -3.30
N ALA A 85 -3.01 -4.63 -2.16
CA ALA A 85 -2.04 -4.00 -1.28
C ALA A 85 -2.27 -4.31 0.23
N TYR A 86 -2.93 -5.42 0.57
CA TYR A 86 -2.93 -5.92 1.94
C TYR A 86 -1.61 -6.67 2.26
N SER A 87 -1.23 -6.68 3.53
CA SER A 87 0.02 -7.31 4.01
C SER A 87 -0.16 -8.44 5.02
N ASP A 88 -1.31 -8.54 5.68
CA ASP A 88 -1.58 -9.52 6.74
C ASP A 88 -2.96 -10.15 6.55
N VAL A 89 -3.08 -10.97 5.50
CA VAL A 89 -4.31 -11.70 5.17
C VAL A 89 -3.98 -13.12 4.73
N SER A 90 -4.95 -14.02 4.85
CA SER A 90 -4.80 -15.40 4.39
C SER A 90 -4.71 -15.46 2.87
N HIS A 91 -4.07 -16.51 2.35
CA HIS A 91 -4.08 -16.80 0.92
C HIS A 91 -5.50 -16.85 0.33
N GLU A 92 -6.45 -17.44 1.07
CA GLU A 92 -7.86 -17.52 0.64
C GLU A 92 -8.47 -16.13 0.47
N GLN A 93 -8.22 -15.20 1.37
CA GLN A 93 -8.71 -13.81 1.24
C GLN A 93 -8.14 -13.14 -0.01
N VAL A 94 -6.84 -13.32 -0.30
CA VAL A 94 -6.20 -12.82 -1.53
C VAL A 94 -6.95 -13.35 -2.76
N MET A 95 -7.16 -14.67 -2.82
CA MET A 95 -7.73 -15.32 -3.99
C MET A 95 -9.24 -15.08 -4.14
N HIS A 96 -9.99 -14.95 -3.04
CA HIS A 96 -11.39 -14.56 -3.08
C HIS A 96 -11.56 -13.14 -3.62
N LEU A 97 -10.73 -12.19 -3.17
CA LEU A 97 -10.79 -10.83 -3.69
C LEU A 97 -10.42 -10.79 -5.19
N GLY A 98 -9.37 -11.50 -5.59
CA GLY A 98 -9.01 -11.63 -7.01
C GLY A 98 -10.15 -12.22 -7.86
N SER A 99 -10.83 -13.23 -7.34
CA SER A 99 -11.98 -13.86 -8.04
C SER A 99 -13.14 -12.88 -8.23
N ARG A 100 -13.46 -12.07 -7.22
CA ARG A 100 -14.49 -11.01 -7.30
C ARG A 100 -14.13 -9.95 -8.34
N VAL A 101 -12.87 -9.48 -8.33
CA VAL A 101 -12.36 -8.48 -9.28
C VAL A 101 -12.46 -8.97 -10.73
N LEU A 102 -11.97 -10.19 -10.99
CA LEU A 102 -12.01 -10.79 -12.33
C LEU A 102 -13.45 -10.99 -12.81
N ALA A 103 -14.35 -11.44 -11.92
CA ALA A 103 -15.77 -11.60 -12.24
C ALA A 103 -16.46 -10.25 -12.56
N ALA A 104 -15.99 -9.15 -11.98
CA ALA A 104 -16.47 -7.80 -12.28
C ALA A 104 -15.86 -7.20 -13.57
N GLY A 105 -14.88 -7.87 -14.19
CA GLY A 105 -14.31 -7.51 -15.49
C GLY A 105 -13.05 -6.65 -15.45
N ALA A 106 -12.38 -6.53 -14.30
CA ALA A 106 -11.09 -5.87 -14.17
C ALA A 106 -9.96 -6.88 -13.97
N ASP A 107 -8.73 -6.51 -14.37
CA ASP A 107 -7.53 -7.29 -14.06
C ASP A 107 -7.22 -7.23 -12.56
N TYR A 108 -6.67 -8.31 -12.02
CA TYR A 108 -6.21 -8.36 -10.64
C TYR A 108 -4.69 -8.54 -10.59
N ARG A 109 -3.99 -7.61 -9.92
CA ARG A 109 -2.52 -7.61 -9.87
C ARG A 109 -1.98 -7.67 -8.46
N LEU A 110 -1.10 -8.66 -8.27
CA LEU A 110 -0.18 -8.73 -7.14
C LEU A 110 1.15 -8.07 -7.53
N VAL A 111 1.54 -7.03 -6.81
CA VAL A 111 2.79 -6.31 -7.10
C VAL A 111 3.98 -7.02 -6.46
N ALA A 112 4.98 -7.33 -7.27
CA ALA A 112 6.25 -7.90 -6.82
C ALA A 112 6.99 -6.93 -5.88
N PRO A 113 7.51 -7.39 -4.73
CA PRO A 113 8.15 -6.52 -3.74
C PRO A 113 9.29 -5.65 -4.32
N GLN A 114 10.05 -6.15 -5.29
CA GLN A 114 11.16 -5.44 -5.91
C GLN A 114 10.72 -4.16 -6.63
N ARG A 115 9.45 -4.05 -7.02
CA ARG A 115 8.90 -2.85 -7.66
C ARG A 115 8.57 -1.74 -6.66
N THR A 116 8.36 -2.09 -5.40
CA THR A 116 7.93 -1.15 -4.35
C THR A 116 8.97 -0.97 -3.24
N MET A 117 10.01 -1.80 -3.20
CA MET A 117 11.13 -1.65 -2.27
C MET A 117 11.95 -0.39 -2.58
N LEU A 118 12.25 0.37 -1.53
CA LEU A 118 13.16 1.50 -1.58
C LEU A 118 14.62 1.03 -1.49
N ALA A 119 15.48 1.57 -2.34
CA ALA A 119 16.92 1.36 -2.22
C ALA A 119 17.49 2.20 -1.07
N ALA A 120 18.10 1.53 -0.09
CA ALA A 120 18.76 2.21 1.02
C ALA A 120 20.21 2.56 0.66
N GLN A 121 20.60 3.83 0.83
CA GLN A 121 21.99 4.28 0.69
C GLN A 121 22.83 4.03 1.96
N LYS A 122 22.18 3.61 3.04
CA LYS A 122 22.81 3.32 4.34
C LYS A 122 22.59 1.85 4.69
N PRO A 123 23.48 1.23 5.47
CA PRO A 123 23.25 -0.11 6.00
C PRO A 123 21.92 -0.18 6.75
N VAL A 124 21.13 -1.20 6.47
CA VAL A 124 19.83 -1.45 7.11
C VAL A 124 19.91 -2.77 7.87
N ILE A 125 19.52 -2.75 9.14
CA ILE A 125 19.36 -3.95 9.96
C ILE A 125 17.85 -4.16 10.15
N ALA A 126 17.31 -5.21 9.53
CA ALA A 126 15.91 -5.58 9.68
C ALA A 126 15.71 -6.47 10.91
N ILE A 127 14.74 -6.12 11.77
CA ILE A 127 14.40 -6.88 12.98
C ILE A 127 13.03 -7.50 12.80
N CYS A 128 13.02 -8.77 12.40
CA CYS A 128 11.80 -9.54 12.13
C CYS A 128 11.41 -10.41 13.33
N ALA A 129 10.14 -10.80 13.40
CA ALA A 129 9.66 -11.78 14.37
C ALA A 129 8.49 -12.59 13.81
N VAL A 130 8.37 -13.83 14.29
CA VAL A 130 7.32 -14.78 13.87
C VAL A 130 5.92 -14.42 14.37
N ARG A 131 5.81 -13.61 15.44
CA ARG A 131 4.53 -13.10 15.95
C ARG A 131 4.71 -11.81 16.74
N THR A 132 3.58 -11.13 17.02
CA THR A 132 3.54 -9.98 17.92
C THR A 132 3.92 -10.38 19.35
N GLY A 133 4.58 -9.47 20.09
CA GLY A 133 5.06 -9.74 21.45
C GLY A 133 6.39 -10.48 21.58
N CYS A 134 7.01 -10.91 20.47
CA CYS A 134 8.32 -11.62 20.47
C CYS A 134 9.56 -10.74 20.78
N GLY A 135 9.38 -9.52 21.29
CA GLY A 135 10.52 -8.71 21.75
C GLY A 135 11.26 -7.89 20.69
N LYS A 136 10.68 -7.66 19.49
CA LYS A 136 11.32 -6.85 18.42
C LYS A 136 11.85 -5.50 18.92
N SER A 137 11.07 -4.80 19.75
CA SER A 137 11.46 -3.49 20.29
C SER A 137 12.64 -3.60 21.27
N GLN A 138 12.65 -4.62 22.13
CA GLN A 138 13.74 -4.90 23.06
C GLN A 138 15.02 -5.23 22.30
N THR A 139 14.94 -6.08 21.27
CA THR A 139 16.06 -6.39 20.37
C THR A 139 16.57 -5.14 19.65
N ALA A 140 15.67 -4.28 19.16
CA ALA A 140 16.04 -3.01 18.52
C ALA A 140 16.80 -2.09 19.49
N HIS A 141 16.29 -1.91 20.70
CA HIS A 141 16.96 -1.08 21.72
C HIS A 141 18.31 -1.64 22.13
N TYR A 142 18.42 -2.96 22.27
CA TYR A 142 19.69 -3.63 22.55
C TYR A 142 20.71 -3.37 21.43
N LEU A 143 20.34 -3.60 20.16
CA LEU A 143 21.21 -3.37 19.01
C LEU A 143 21.66 -1.90 18.91
N VAL A 144 20.76 -0.95 19.13
CA VAL A 144 21.11 0.48 19.13
C VAL A 144 22.17 0.80 20.18
N ARG A 145 22.09 0.21 21.39
CA ARG A 145 23.12 0.39 22.43
C ARG A 145 24.45 -0.19 22.00
N GLN A 146 24.46 -1.43 21.51
CA GLN A 146 25.69 -2.09 21.07
C GLN A 146 26.38 -1.32 19.93
N LEU A 147 25.62 -0.82 18.95
CA LEU A 147 26.17 0.01 17.88
C LEU A 147 26.78 1.31 18.42
N ARG A 148 26.18 1.95 19.43
CA ARG A 148 26.77 3.13 20.08
C ARG A 148 28.07 2.79 20.80
N ASP A 149 28.09 1.67 21.53
CA ASP A 149 29.29 1.21 22.25
C ASP A 149 30.44 0.88 21.28
N MET A 150 30.11 0.48 20.04
CA MET A 150 31.05 0.28 18.93
C MET A 150 31.46 1.59 18.23
N GLY A 151 30.98 2.74 18.67
CA GLY A 151 31.34 4.06 18.12
C GLY A 151 30.45 4.57 16.97
N TYR A 152 29.33 3.91 16.64
CA TYR A 152 28.40 4.45 15.64
C TYR A 152 27.58 5.61 16.24
N GLU A 153 27.79 6.81 15.71
CA GLU A 153 27.13 8.04 16.21
C GLU A 153 25.75 8.29 15.58
N ARG A 154 25.52 7.83 14.34
CA ARG A 154 24.31 8.13 13.56
C ARG A 154 23.46 6.89 13.33
N ILE A 155 22.61 6.59 14.31
CA ILE A 155 21.70 5.44 14.30
C ILE A 155 20.27 5.97 14.33
N VAL A 156 19.43 5.49 13.40
CA VAL A 156 18.03 5.92 13.27
C VAL A 156 17.14 4.68 13.33
N ALA A 157 16.14 4.71 14.21
CA ALA A 157 15.09 3.70 14.23
C ALA A 157 14.01 4.08 13.22
N VAL A 158 13.78 3.23 12.23
CA VAL A 158 12.66 3.35 11.29
C VAL A 158 11.55 2.44 11.79
N ARG A 159 10.37 3.00 12.07
CA ARG A 159 9.16 2.27 12.44
C ARG A 159 7.99 2.74 11.58
N HIS A 160 7.10 1.82 11.24
CA HIS A 160 5.77 2.21 10.79
C HIS A 160 5.05 2.92 11.97
N PRO A 161 4.32 4.03 11.73
CA PRO A 161 3.58 4.74 12.78
C PRO A 161 2.54 3.86 13.49
#